data_AF-A0A6I5X0D7-F1
#
_entry.id   AF-A0A6I5X0D7-F1
#
_cell.length_a   1.000
_cell.length_b   1.000
_cell.length_c   1.000
_cell.angle_alpha   90.00
_cell.angle_beta   90.00
_cell.angle_gamma   90.00
#
_symmetry.space_group_name_H-M   'P 1'
#
loop_
_entity.id
_entity.type
_entity.pdbx_description
1 polymer ?
#
loop_
_entity_poly.entity_id
_entity_poly.type
_entity_poly.pdbx_seq_one_letter_code
_entity_poly.pdbx_strand_id
1 'polypeptide(L)'
;MNKADMSSSQQALSEVRDGSSLYWAFYHPEDRQKDPELVEVRLNATPEIGASFVTPDGWKLERVQWGDTPFLRRHQSLEREAVEAMLLELLELADAKGMRLHSWLHGSNLD
;
A
#
# COMPACT_ATOMS: atom_id res chain seq x y z
N MET A 1 3.25 -15.01 23.90
CA MET A 1 4.07 -13.91 23.34
C MET A 1 3.28 -12.63 23.53
N ASN A 2 3.74 -11.72 24.39
CA ASN A 2 3.01 -10.47 24.66
C ASN A 2 3.07 -9.56 23.43
N LYS A 3 1.95 -8.96 23.02
CA LYS A 3 1.86 -7.99 21.92
C LYS A 3 2.70 -6.71 22.13
N ALA A 4 3.35 -6.56 23.29
CA ALA A 4 4.05 -5.35 23.71
C ALA A 4 5.48 -5.19 23.16
N ASP A 5 6.08 -6.25 22.58
CA ASP A 5 7.47 -6.24 22.07
C ASP A 5 7.59 -6.34 20.55
N MET A 6 6.48 -6.26 19.80
CA MET A 6 6.52 -6.24 18.34
C MET A 6 6.85 -4.84 17.83
N SER A 7 7.74 -4.77 16.83
CA SER A 7 7.93 -3.50 16.11
C SER A 7 6.61 -3.06 15.48
N SER A 8 6.43 -1.76 15.30
CA SER A 8 5.24 -1.20 14.62
C SER A 8 5.02 -1.84 13.24
N SER A 9 6.09 -2.19 12.53
CA SER A 9 6.03 -2.90 11.24
C SER A 9 5.52 -4.33 11.38
N GLN A 10 6.02 -5.11 12.35
CA GLN A 10 5.53 -6.47 12.62
C GLN A 10 4.06 -6.51 13.04
N GLN A 11 3.62 -5.51 13.80
CA GLN A 11 2.21 -5.36 14.16
C GLN A 11 1.35 -5.11 12.92
N ALA A 12 1.72 -4.16 12.07
CA ALA A 12 0.98 -3.88 10.83
C ALA A 12 0.86 -5.11 9.92
N LEU A 13 1.95 -5.89 9.78
CA LEU A 13 1.94 -7.14 9.01
C LEU A 13 0.98 -8.19 9.61
N SER A 14 0.95 -8.32 10.94
CA SER A 14 0.03 -9.23 11.63
C SER A 14 -1.43 -8.82 11.42
N GLU A 15 -1.72 -7.52 11.58
CA GLU A 15 -3.08 -6.97 11.43
C GLU A 15 -3.61 -7.10 10.00
N VAL A 16 -2.74 -7.03 8.99
CA VAL A 16 -3.13 -7.30 7.60
C VAL A 16 -3.56 -8.75 7.45
N ARG A 17 -2.75 -9.70 7.92
CA ARG A 17 -3.02 -11.15 7.80
C ARG A 17 -4.28 -11.59 8.54
N ASP A 18 -4.52 -11.05 9.74
CA ASP A 18 -5.68 -11.42 10.55
C ASP A 18 -6.97 -10.64 10.18
N GLY A 19 -6.88 -9.68 9.26
CA GLY A 19 -8.02 -8.90 8.78
C GLY A 19 -8.39 -7.71 9.65
N SER A 20 -7.66 -7.43 10.73
CA SER A 20 -7.97 -6.32 11.66
C SER A 20 -7.37 -4.97 11.24
N SER A 21 -6.48 -4.95 10.26
CA SER A 21 -5.86 -3.72 9.76
C SER A 21 -6.88 -2.75 9.17
N LEU A 22 -6.69 -1.46 9.45
CA LEU A 22 -7.47 -0.38 8.84
C LEU A 22 -7.30 -0.31 7.31
N TYR A 23 -6.28 -0.93 6.72
CA TYR A 23 -6.17 -1.01 5.27
C TYR A 23 -7.34 -1.76 4.64
N TRP A 24 -7.98 -2.67 5.35
CA TRP A 24 -9.17 -3.38 4.86
C TRP A 24 -10.40 -2.47 4.74
N ALA A 25 -10.40 -1.28 5.35
CA ALA A 25 -11.49 -0.31 5.19
C ALA A 25 -11.61 0.24 3.75
N PHE A 26 -10.55 0.10 2.94
CA PHE A 26 -10.52 0.51 1.53
C PHE A 26 -10.80 -0.66 0.57
N TYR A 27 -11.03 -1.87 1.10
CA TYR A 27 -11.33 -3.04 0.29
C TYR A 27 -12.84 -3.15 0.04
N HIS A 28 -13.22 -3.02 -1.24
CA HIS A 28 -14.61 -3.08 -1.70
C HIS A 28 -14.75 -4.25 -2.69
N PRO A 29 -15.11 -5.46 -2.23
CA PRO A 29 -15.13 -6.66 -3.06
C PRO A 29 -16.11 -6.56 -4.25
N GLU A 30 -17.07 -5.64 -4.21
CA GLU A 30 -18.01 -5.32 -5.28
C GLU A 30 -17.35 -4.61 -6.48
N ASP A 31 -16.22 -3.93 -6.29
CA ASP A 31 -15.55 -3.18 -7.35
C ASP A 31 -14.79 -4.09 -8.32
N ARG A 32 -14.56 -5.34 -7.93
CA ARG A 32 -14.03 -6.41 -8.80
C ARG A 32 -14.80 -6.58 -10.10
N GLN A 33 -16.08 -6.25 -10.12
CA GLN A 33 -16.95 -6.40 -11.30
C GLN A 33 -17.04 -5.13 -12.15
N LYS A 34 -16.58 -3.99 -11.63
CA LYS A 34 -16.89 -2.66 -12.17
C LYS A 34 -15.71 -1.98 -12.85
N ASP A 35 -14.48 -2.29 -12.43
CA ASP A 35 -13.33 -1.45 -12.76
C ASP A 35 -12.11 -2.25 -13.24
N PRO A 36 -11.22 -1.67 -14.07
CA PRO A 36 -9.88 -2.19 -14.25
C PRO A 36 -9.21 -2.45 -12.91
N GLU A 37 -8.45 -3.53 -12.89
CA GLU A 37 -7.56 -4.03 -11.83
C GLU A 37 -6.50 -3.01 -11.35
N LEU A 38 -6.73 -1.70 -11.47
CA LEU A 38 -5.81 -0.64 -11.09
C LEU A 38 -5.91 -0.38 -9.58
N VAL A 39 -4.75 -0.43 -8.94
CA VAL A 39 -4.56 -0.01 -7.56
C VAL A 39 -3.67 1.22 -7.53
N GLU A 40 -3.93 2.13 -6.59
CA GLU A 40 -3.03 3.21 -6.23
C GLU A 40 -2.69 3.11 -4.75
N VAL A 41 -1.42 3.29 -4.42
CA VAL A 41 -0.95 3.35 -3.04
C VAL A 41 -0.23 4.64 -2.76
N ARG A 42 -0.48 5.19 -1.58
CA ARG A 42 0.13 6.41 -1.09
C ARG A 42 1.16 6.06 -0.03
N LEU A 43 2.39 6.52 -0.26
CA LEU A 43 3.49 6.41 0.69
C LEU A 43 3.80 7.79 1.26
N ASN A 44 4.11 7.84 2.56
CA ASN A 44 4.70 9.02 3.17
C ASN A 44 6.22 8.83 3.22
N ALA A 45 6.96 9.76 2.63
CA ALA A 45 8.41 9.81 2.62
C ALA A 45 8.90 11.18 3.11
N THR A 46 10.13 11.26 3.60
CA THR A 46 10.80 12.55 3.77
C THR A 46 11.27 13.06 2.39
N PRO A 47 11.56 14.36 2.21
CA PRO A 47 12.06 14.89 0.94
C PRO A 47 13.29 14.13 0.41
N GLU A 48 14.21 13.74 1.30
CA GLU A 48 15.45 13.03 0.94
C GLU A 48 15.17 11.62 0.41
N ILE A 49 14.22 10.93 1.04
CA ILE A 49 13.79 9.59 0.61
C ILE A 49 13.01 9.71 -0.71
N GLY A 50 12.10 10.68 -0.82
CA GLY A 50 11.33 10.91 -2.04
C GLY A 50 12.21 11.20 -3.26
N ALA A 51 13.26 12.01 -3.09
CA ALA A 51 14.20 12.36 -4.17
C ALA A 51 15.06 11.17 -4.66
N SER A 52 15.24 10.14 -3.83
CA SER A 52 16.05 8.96 -4.13
C SER A 52 15.21 7.69 -4.28
N PHE A 53 13.87 7.81 -4.23
CA PHE A 53 12.97 6.68 -4.29
C PHE A 53 12.96 6.05 -5.68
N VAL A 54 13.30 4.76 -5.72
CA VAL A 54 13.20 3.93 -6.91
C VAL A 54 11.96 3.06 -6.78
N THR A 55 11.08 3.14 -7.76
CA THR A 55 9.87 2.32 -7.82
C THR A 55 10.22 0.84 -7.83
N PRO A 56 9.54 0.00 -7.02
CA PRO A 56 9.65 -1.45 -7.11
C PRO A 56 9.13 -1.97 -8.46
N ASP A 57 9.59 -3.15 -8.86
CA ASP A 57 9.20 -3.78 -10.13
C ASP A 57 7.68 -3.97 -10.23
N GLY A 58 7.13 -3.72 -11.42
CA GLY A 58 5.69 -3.79 -11.67
C GLY A 58 4.87 -2.59 -11.18
N TRP A 59 5.48 -1.65 -10.45
CA TRP A 59 4.85 -0.40 -10.04
C TRP A 59 5.26 0.77 -10.94
N LYS A 60 4.29 1.65 -11.20
CA LYS A 60 4.50 2.94 -11.86
C LYS A 60 4.40 4.05 -10.85
N LEU A 61 5.35 4.97 -10.87
CA LEU A 61 5.28 6.19 -10.09
C LEU A 61 4.37 7.18 -10.84
N GLU A 62 3.25 7.56 -10.24
CA GLU A 62 2.42 8.64 -10.78
C GLU A 62 2.93 10.01 -10.32
N ARG A 63 2.82 11.00 -11.21
CA ARG A 63 3.52 12.28 -11.05
C ARG A 63 3.04 13.02 -9.80
N VAL A 64 4.00 13.23 -8.91
CA VAL A 64 3.95 14.02 -7.69
C VAL A 64 3.55 15.48 -7.99
N GLN A 65 2.25 15.79 -8.00
CA GLN A 65 1.78 17.18 -7.99
C GLN A 65 1.70 17.75 -6.55
N TRP A 66 1.81 16.91 -5.51
CA TRP A 66 1.48 17.26 -4.12
C TRP A 66 2.60 16.84 -3.14
N GLY A 67 3.71 17.60 -3.11
CA GLY A 67 4.76 17.48 -2.07
C GLY A 67 5.52 16.14 -2.07
N ASP A 68 6.25 15.83 -0.99
CA ASP A 68 7.16 14.66 -0.88
C ASP A 68 6.45 13.29 -0.74
N THR A 69 5.24 13.15 -1.28
CA THR A 69 4.39 11.95 -1.16
C THR A 69 4.38 11.15 -2.47
N PRO A 70 5.05 9.98 -2.53
CA PRO A 70 4.96 9.09 -3.68
C PRO A 70 3.60 8.39 -3.79
N PHE A 71 3.05 8.39 -5.01
CA PHE A 71 1.88 7.61 -5.40
C PHE A 71 2.30 6.53 -6.38
N LEU A 72 2.06 5.26 -6.05
CA LEU A 72 2.42 4.13 -6.89
C LEU A 72 1.16 3.48 -7.44
N ARG A 73 1.15 3.15 -8.73
CA ARG A 73 0.06 2.44 -9.39
C ARG A 73 0.52 1.15 -10.02
N ARG A 74 -0.33 0.13 -9.98
CA ARG A 74 -0.13 -1.16 -10.65
C ARG A 74 -1.48 -1.74 -11.08
N HIS A 75 -1.49 -2.51 -12.15
CA HIS A 75 -2.62 -3.39 -12.44
C HIS A 75 -2.40 -4.74 -11.74
N GLN A 76 -3.36 -5.17 -10.94
CA GLN A 76 -3.36 -6.44 -10.22
C GLN A 76 -4.77 -6.91 -9.86
N SER A 77 -4.89 -8.21 -9.62
CA SER A 77 -6.12 -8.78 -9.09
C SER A 77 -6.55 -8.11 -7.78
N LEU A 78 -7.86 -7.92 -7.67
CA LEU A 78 -8.55 -7.45 -6.47
C LEU A 78 -9.12 -8.60 -5.62
N GLU A 79 -8.72 -9.85 -5.89
CA GLU A 79 -8.99 -10.95 -4.96
C GLU A 79 -8.32 -10.67 -3.61
N ARG A 80 -8.96 -11.10 -2.51
CA ARG A 80 -8.52 -10.78 -1.15
C ARG A 80 -7.07 -11.19 -0.91
N GLU A 81 -6.66 -12.36 -1.40
CA GLU A 81 -5.29 -12.87 -1.28
C GLU A 81 -4.29 -12.00 -2.03
N ALA A 82 -4.66 -11.47 -3.20
CA ALA A 82 -3.81 -10.58 -3.99
C ALA A 82 -3.67 -9.21 -3.32
N VAL A 83 -4.75 -8.68 -2.74
CA VAL A 83 -4.73 -7.46 -1.93
C VAL A 83 -3.90 -7.64 -0.67
N GLU A 84 -4.05 -8.76 0.04
CA GLU A 84 -3.25 -9.10 1.22
C GLU A 84 -1.76 -9.13 0.86
N ALA A 85 -1.38 -9.85 -0.20
CA ALA A 85 -0.01 -9.93 -0.67
C ALA A 85 0.57 -8.55 -1.03
N MET A 86 -0.20 -7.71 -1.71
CA MET A 86 0.18 -6.33 -2.03
C MET A 86 0.41 -5.49 -0.77
N LEU A 87 -0.48 -5.58 0.23
CA LEU A 87 -0.33 -4.83 1.47
C LEU A 87 0.92 -5.26 2.24
N LEU A 88 1.21 -6.56 2.29
CA LEU A 88 2.43 -7.09 2.90
C LEU A 88 3.69 -6.60 2.15
N GLU A 89 3.70 -6.71 0.82
CA GLU A 89 4.78 -6.22 -0.06
C GLU A 89 5.09 -4.75 0.23
N LEU A 90 4.06 -3.90 0.31
CA LEU A 90 4.23 -2.45 0.49
C LEU A 90 4.59 -2.07 1.92
N LEU A 91 4.11 -2.80 2.92
CA LEU A 91 4.53 -2.58 4.32
C LEU A 91 6.01 -2.91 4.50
N GLU A 92 6.48 -4.03 3.94
CA GLU A 92 7.88 -4.42 3.98
C GLU A 92 8.76 -3.42 3.20
N LEU A 93 8.32 -2.99 2.01
CA LEU A 93 9.01 -1.96 1.24
C LEU A 93 9.09 -0.64 2.01
N ALA A 94 7.99 -0.20 2.60
CA ALA A 94 7.94 1.06 3.34
C ALA A 94 8.90 1.03 4.53
N ASP A 95 8.88 -0.04 5.32
CA ASP A 95 9.78 -0.23 6.47
C ASP A 95 11.25 -0.22 6.02
N ALA A 96 11.60 -0.99 4.99
CA ALA A 96 12.96 -1.09 4.47
C ALA A 96 13.51 0.24 3.90
N LYS A 97 12.63 1.16 3.52
CA LYS A 97 12.99 2.47 2.95
C LYS A 97 12.81 3.63 3.93
N GLY A 98 12.42 3.36 5.19
CA GLY A 98 12.13 4.42 6.16
C GLY A 98 10.91 5.28 5.78
N MET A 99 9.99 4.70 5.00
CA MET A 99 8.71 5.30 4.61
C MET A 99 7.56 4.73 5.44
N ARG A 100 6.35 5.25 5.21
CA ARG A 100 5.12 4.69 5.77
C ARG A 100 4.08 4.49 4.68
N LEU A 101 3.48 3.29 4.62
CA LEU A 101 2.26 3.07 3.85
C LEU A 101 1.12 3.85 4.50
N HIS A 102 0.60 4.85 3.81
CA HIS A 102 -0.45 5.72 4.35
C HIS A 102 -1.83 5.11 4.07
N SER A 103 -2.13 4.87 2.80
CA SER A 103 -3.43 4.40 2.33
C SER A 103 -3.29 3.78 0.95
N TRP A 104 -4.33 3.08 0.51
CA TRP A 104 -4.46 2.56 -0.84
C TRP A 104 -5.90 2.69 -1.32
N LEU A 105 -6.09 2.70 -2.63
CA LEU A 105 -7.36 2.80 -3.32
C LEU A 105 -7.33 1.87 -4.54
N HIS A 106 -8.50 1.49 -5.03
CA HIS A 106 -8.64 0.68 -6.24
C HIS A 106 -9.95 1.00 -6.97
N GLY A 107 -9.98 0.57 -8.22
CA GLY A 107 -11.13 0.67 -9.10
C GLY A 107 -11.62 2.10 -9.29
N SER A 108 -12.95 2.29 -9.23
CA SER A 108 -13.62 3.54 -9.64
C SER A 108 -13.30 4.73 -8.73
N ASN A 109 -12.57 4.49 -7.65
CA ASN A 109 -12.08 5.51 -6.74
C ASN A 109 -10.81 6.20 -7.25
N LEU A 110 -10.28 5.79 -8.42
CA LEU A 110 -9.08 6.33 -9.04
C LEU A 110 -9.34 7.30 -10.21
N ASP A 111 -10.60 7.42 -10.66
CA ASP A 111 -11.05 8.32 -11.73
C ASP A 111 -11.38 9.75 -11.23
#